data_AF-A0A0L0BJ16-F1
#
_entry.id   AF-A0A0L0BJ16-F1
#
_cell.length_a   1.000
_cell.length_b   1.000
_cell.length_c   1.000
_cell.angle_alpha   90.00
_cell.angle_beta   90.00
_cell.angle_gamma   90.00
#
_symmetry.space_group_name_H-M   'P 1'
#
loop_
_entity.id
_entity.type
_entity.pdbx_description
1 polymer ?
#
loop_
_entity_poly.entity_id
_entity_poly.type
_entity_poly.pdbx_seq_one_letter_code
_entity_poly.pdbx_strand_id
1 'polypeptide(L)'
;MALAHAELDERRAHAEAESAAARARAEAAVQQRLRVLDSAVRALEARTAPVLAEARERILDTSFHVAELIVGHALEDEAASARAAVARALQGTGEDEVRAVHLHPADLALLTRDERIRPEVVLVADASLGRGDAVTQLTDGTIDARLGAALDRVRAVFGAGSGAP
;
A
#
# COMPACT_ATOMS: atom_id res chain seq x y z
N MET A 1 -41.86 -44.91 58.35
CA MET A 1 -42.07 -44.28 57.02
C MET A 1 -41.58 -42.84 56.96
N ALA A 2 -41.96 -41.93 57.86
CA ALA A 2 -41.52 -40.52 57.80
C ALA A 2 -39.99 -40.31 57.90
N LEU A 3 -39.32 -41.01 58.82
CA LEU A 3 -37.85 -40.95 58.96
C LEU A 3 -37.09 -41.42 57.70
N ALA A 4 -37.58 -42.46 57.05
CA ALA A 4 -36.98 -42.98 55.82
C ALA A 4 -37.14 -42.03 54.62
N HIS A 5 -38.23 -41.25 54.57
CA HIS A 5 -38.40 -40.21 53.54
C HIS A 5 -37.46 -39.02 53.81
N ALA A 6 -37.33 -38.58 55.06
CA ALA A 6 -36.44 -37.48 55.43
C ALA A 6 -34.97 -37.78 55.08
N GLU A 7 -34.50 -38.99 55.36
CA GLU A 7 -33.11 -39.38 55.02
C GLU A 7 -32.89 -39.52 53.51
N LEU A 8 -33.91 -39.91 52.74
CA LEU A 8 -33.84 -39.91 51.28
C LEU A 8 -33.79 -38.49 50.71
N ASP A 9 -34.55 -37.56 51.26
CA ASP A 9 -34.56 -36.16 50.83
C ASP A 9 -33.23 -35.47 51.16
N GLU A 10 -32.65 -35.75 52.32
CA GLU A 10 -31.32 -35.24 52.70
C GLU A 10 -30.22 -35.77 51.77
N ARG A 11 -30.24 -37.07 51.46
CA ARG A 11 -29.29 -37.65 50.50
C ARG A 11 -29.44 -37.10 49.08
N ARG A 12 -30.68 -36.84 48.65
CA ARG A 12 -30.95 -36.19 47.34
C ARG A 12 -30.42 -34.77 47.31
N ALA A 13 -30.72 -33.97 48.34
CA ALA A 13 -30.22 -32.60 48.44
C ALA A 13 -28.69 -32.55 48.44
N HIS A 14 -28.03 -33.47 49.15
CA HIS A 14 -26.58 -33.58 49.16
C HIS A 14 -26.02 -33.96 47.78
N ALA A 15 -26.61 -34.92 47.09
CA ALA A 15 -26.19 -35.33 45.75
C ALA A 15 -26.40 -34.22 44.70
N GLU A 16 -27.50 -33.48 44.79
CA GLU A 16 -27.78 -32.31 43.95
C GLU A 16 -26.75 -31.20 44.18
N ALA A 17 -26.41 -30.91 45.44
CA ALA A 17 -25.40 -29.93 45.80
C ALA A 17 -24.01 -30.31 45.27
N GLU A 18 -23.62 -31.58 45.39
CA GLU A 18 -22.35 -32.08 44.84
C GLU A 18 -22.31 -31.99 43.32
N SER A 19 -23.40 -32.37 42.64
CA SER A 19 -23.52 -32.27 41.18
C SER A 19 -23.42 -30.81 40.70
N ALA A 20 -24.12 -29.90 41.38
CA ALA A 20 -24.06 -28.46 41.09
C ALA A 20 -22.65 -27.91 41.29
N ALA A 21 -21.97 -28.28 42.38
CA ALA A 21 -20.60 -27.86 42.64
C ALA A 21 -19.61 -28.43 41.61
N ALA A 22 -19.81 -29.68 41.17
CA ALA A 22 -18.99 -30.29 40.12
C ALA A 22 -19.18 -29.60 38.76
N ARG A 23 -20.42 -29.26 38.39
CA ARG A 23 -20.74 -28.50 37.17
C ARG A 23 -20.12 -27.11 37.20
N ALA A 24 -20.28 -26.38 38.31
CA ALA A 24 -19.69 -25.04 38.45
C ALA A 24 -18.16 -25.07 38.33
N ARG A 25 -17.48 -26.08 38.92
CA ARG A 25 -16.03 -26.26 38.76
C ARG A 25 -15.63 -26.57 37.32
N ALA A 26 -16.39 -27.43 36.64
CA ALA A 26 -16.13 -27.77 35.24
C ALA A 26 -16.31 -26.55 34.32
N GLU A 27 -17.40 -25.79 34.49
CA GLU A 27 -17.66 -24.54 33.77
C GLU A 27 -16.55 -23.51 34.00
N ALA A 28 -16.14 -23.31 35.26
CA ALA A 28 -15.05 -22.40 35.60
C ALA A 28 -13.72 -22.81 34.94
N ALA A 29 -13.42 -24.11 34.92
CA ALA A 29 -12.22 -24.63 34.27
C ALA A 29 -12.25 -24.42 32.74
N VAL A 30 -13.40 -24.65 32.09
CA VAL A 30 -13.59 -24.38 30.65
C VAL A 30 -13.42 -22.89 30.36
N GLN A 31 -14.07 -22.02 31.13
CA GLN A 31 -13.95 -20.57 30.99
C GLN A 31 -12.51 -20.09 31.14
N GLN A 32 -11.77 -20.64 32.12
CA GLN A 32 -10.36 -20.32 32.29
C GLN A 32 -9.51 -20.75 31.09
N ARG A 33 -9.74 -21.97 30.57
CA ARG A 33 -9.03 -22.47 29.38
C ARG A 33 -9.30 -21.61 28.14
N LEU A 34 -10.56 -21.20 27.92
CA LEU A 34 -10.92 -20.31 26.82
C LEU A 34 -10.23 -18.95 26.94
N ARG A 35 -10.19 -18.35 28.14
CA ARG A 35 -9.46 -17.08 28.36
C ARG A 35 -7.97 -17.20 28.04
N VAL A 36 -7.34 -18.33 28.41
CA VAL A 36 -5.94 -18.58 28.08
C VAL A 36 -5.77 -18.72 26.57
N LEU A 37 -6.63 -19.45 25.88
CA LEU A 37 -6.59 -19.59 24.43
C LEU A 37 -6.75 -18.25 23.72
N ASP A 38 -7.73 -17.44 24.13
CA ASP A 38 -7.95 -16.09 23.58
C ASP A 38 -6.72 -15.19 23.79
N SER A 39 -6.07 -15.28 24.95
CA SER A 39 -4.84 -14.53 25.21
C SER A 39 -3.68 -14.98 24.33
N ALA A 40 -3.57 -16.29 24.06
CA ALA A 40 -2.55 -16.85 23.19
C ALA A 40 -2.78 -16.46 21.72
N VAL A 41 -4.04 -16.47 21.25
CA VAL A 41 -4.41 -16.00 19.91
C VAL A 41 -4.03 -14.53 19.75
N ARG A 42 -4.43 -13.66 20.68
CA ARG A 42 -4.07 -12.23 20.62
C ARG A 42 -2.56 -12.00 20.65
N ALA A 43 -1.83 -12.77 21.46
CA ALA A 43 -0.37 -12.68 21.51
C ALA A 43 0.29 -13.14 20.20
N LEU A 44 -0.28 -14.16 19.55
CA LEU A 44 0.20 -14.64 18.25
C LEU A 44 -0.08 -13.62 17.14
N GLU A 45 -1.28 -13.06 17.10
CA GLU A 45 -1.65 -12.00 16.14
C GLU A 45 -0.76 -10.76 16.30
N ALA A 46 -0.56 -10.31 17.54
CA ALA A 46 0.31 -9.17 17.86
C ALA A 46 1.77 -9.38 17.45
N ARG A 47 2.22 -10.64 17.34
CA ARG A 47 3.57 -10.99 16.87
C ARG A 47 3.66 -11.18 15.37
N THR A 48 2.61 -11.71 14.75
CA THR A 48 2.64 -12.12 13.34
C THR A 48 2.30 -10.96 12.41
N ALA A 49 1.33 -10.13 12.78
CA ALA A 49 0.90 -8.99 11.96
C ALA A 49 2.04 -7.98 11.68
N PRO A 50 2.86 -7.57 12.66
CA PRO A 50 3.96 -6.64 12.39
C PRO A 50 5.03 -7.22 11.46
N VAL A 51 5.36 -8.50 11.61
CA VAL A 51 6.36 -9.19 10.76
C VAL A 51 5.91 -9.22 9.31
N LEU A 52 4.63 -9.49 9.07
CA LEU A 52 4.08 -9.52 7.71
C LEU A 52 4.01 -8.11 7.10
N ALA A 53 3.69 -7.09 7.90
CA ALA A 53 3.70 -5.70 7.47
C ALA A 53 5.12 -5.23 7.10
N GLU A 54 6.11 -5.53 7.94
CA GLU A 54 7.51 -5.20 7.69
C GLU A 54 8.06 -5.91 6.45
N ALA A 55 7.76 -7.20 6.27
CA ALA A 55 8.16 -7.94 5.08
C ALA A 55 7.55 -7.31 3.81
N ARG A 56 6.27 -6.92 3.86
CA ARG A 56 5.60 -6.24 2.75
C ARG A 56 6.27 -4.91 2.41
N GLU A 57 6.56 -4.09 3.42
CA GLU A 57 7.23 -2.80 3.22
C GLU A 57 8.61 -2.98 2.57
N ARG A 58 9.42 -3.92 3.06
CA ARG A 58 10.73 -4.23 2.47
C ARG A 58 10.64 -4.73 1.04
N ILE A 59 9.66 -5.57 0.72
CA ILE A 59 9.43 -6.06 -0.64
C ILE A 59 9.08 -4.89 -1.56
N LEU A 60 8.18 -4.00 -1.13
CA LEU A 60 7.80 -2.83 -1.91
C LEU A 60 9.00 -1.90 -2.14
N ASP A 61 9.74 -1.57 -1.09
CA ASP A 61 10.93 -0.71 -1.17
C ASP A 61 11.99 -1.28 -2.13
N THR A 62 12.30 -2.57 -1.99
CA THR A 62 13.24 -3.26 -2.89
C THR A 62 12.73 -3.27 -4.33
N SER A 63 11.43 -3.51 -4.53
CA SER A 63 10.83 -3.53 -5.87
C SER A 63 10.92 -2.16 -6.54
N PHE A 64 10.64 -1.08 -5.80
CA PHE A 64 10.79 0.28 -6.30
C PHE A 64 12.24 0.61 -6.60
N HIS A 65 13.18 0.23 -5.73
CA HIS A 65 14.59 0.43 -5.98
C HIS A 65 15.07 -0.28 -7.26
N VAL A 66 14.64 -1.52 -7.48
CA VAL A 66 14.96 -2.26 -8.72
C VAL A 66 14.30 -1.61 -9.94
N ALA A 67 13.05 -1.16 -9.83
CA ALA A 67 12.38 -0.44 -10.90
C ALA A 67 13.10 0.86 -11.26
N GLU A 68 13.55 1.63 -10.27
CA GLU A 68 14.39 2.82 -10.45
C GLU A 68 15.70 2.52 -11.17
N LEU A 69 16.38 1.42 -10.80
CA LEU A 69 17.60 0.99 -11.49
C LEU A 69 17.33 0.63 -12.96
N ILE A 70 16.27 -0.12 -13.23
CA ILE A 70 15.90 -0.51 -14.60
C ILE A 70 15.52 0.71 -15.44
N VAL A 71 14.75 1.64 -14.86
CA VAL A 71 14.37 2.88 -15.53
C VAL A 71 15.61 3.75 -15.75
N GLY A 72 16.47 3.93 -14.74
CA GLY A 72 17.73 4.68 -14.87
C GLY A 72 18.60 4.13 -15.99
N HIS A 73 18.72 2.80 -16.09
CA HIS A 73 19.43 2.14 -17.19
C HIS A 73 18.74 2.37 -18.55
N ALA A 74 17.41 2.31 -18.61
CA ALA A 74 16.67 2.60 -19.84
C ALA A 74 16.79 4.06 -20.30
N LEU A 75 17.15 4.98 -19.40
CA LEU A 75 17.41 6.38 -19.69
C LEU A 75 18.87 6.67 -20.07
N GLU A 76 19.77 5.68 -20.08
CA GLU A 76 21.14 5.84 -20.61
C GLU A 76 21.13 6.14 -22.12
N ASP A 77 20.12 5.65 -22.86
CA ASP A 77 19.85 6.15 -24.20
C ASP A 77 19.18 7.52 -24.09
N GLU A 78 20.00 8.55 -24.31
CA GLU A 78 19.63 9.95 -24.19
C GLU A 78 18.43 10.36 -25.05
N ALA A 79 18.30 9.79 -26.25
CA ALA A 79 17.19 10.10 -27.16
C ALA A 79 15.91 9.36 -26.72
N ALA A 80 16.04 8.10 -26.28
CA ALA A 80 14.91 7.36 -25.71
C ALA A 80 14.41 8.01 -24.41
N SER A 81 15.31 8.51 -23.58
CA SER A 81 15.02 9.27 -22.36
C SER A 81 14.21 10.53 -22.64
N ALA A 82 14.66 11.35 -23.60
CA ALA A 82 13.95 12.56 -24.02
C ALA A 82 12.53 12.24 -24.52
N ARG A 83 12.36 11.20 -25.35
CA ARG A 83 11.04 10.76 -25.84
C ARG A 83 10.15 10.28 -24.69
N ALA A 84 10.69 9.50 -23.76
CA ALA A 84 9.95 9.01 -22.61
C ALA A 84 9.49 10.17 -21.70
N ALA A 85 10.31 11.21 -21.53
CA ALA A 85 9.94 12.41 -20.78
C ALA A 85 8.73 13.13 -21.41
N VAL A 86 8.74 13.33 -22.73
CA VAL A 86 7.60 13.94 -23.45
C VAL A 86 6.36 13.06 -23.41
N ALA A 87 6.52 11.74 -23.60
CA ALA A 87 5.40 10.81 -23.50
C ALA A 87 4.74 10.89 -22.10
N ARG A 88 5.53 10.89 -21.03
CA ARG A 88 5.03 11.04 -19.65
C ARG A 88 4.36 12.38 -19.41
N ALA A 89 4.87 13.47 -19.99
CA ALA A 89 4.30 14.80 -19.89
C ALA A 89 2.91 14.91 -20.52
N LEU A 90 2.67 14.17 -21.59
CA LEU A 90 1.40 14.18 -22.34
C LEU A 90 0.42 13.09 -21.92
N GLN A 91 0.83 12.15 -21.05
CA GLN A 91 -0.05 11.08 -20.59
C GLN A 91 -1.16 11.63 -19.68
N GLY A 92 -2.41 11.31 -20.02
CA GLY A 92 -3.58 11.64 -19.20
C GLY A 92 -4.08 13.08 -19.33
N THR A 93 -3.47 13.91 -20.17
CA THR A 93 -3.93 15.28 -20.47
C THR A 93 -4.81 15.33 -21.72
N GLY A 94 -5.92 16.08 -21.67
CA GLY A 94 -6.77 16.33 -22.83
C GLY A 94 -6.04 17.09 -23.94
N GLU A 95 -6.48 16.94 -25.19
CA GLU A 95 -5.82 17.56 -26.34
C GLU A 95 -5.79 19.10 -26.27
N ASP A 96 -6.86 19.71 -25.75
CA ASP A 96 -7.04 21.16 -25.68
C ASP A 96 -6.44 21.82 -24.42
N GLU A 97 -5.92 21.03 -23.48
CA GLU A 97 -5.46 21.56 -22.19
C GLU A 97 -3.97 21.92 -22.21
N VAL A 98 -3.17 21.26 -23.05
CA VAL A 98 -1.70 21.35 -23.04
C VAL A 98 -1.20 22.50 -23.90
N ARG A 99 -0.60 23.51 -23.25
CA ARG A 99 -0.01 24.68 -23.89
C ARG A 99 1.45 24.49 -24.28
N ALA A 100 2.23 23.91 -23.38
CA ALA A 100 3.65 23.69 -23.57
C ALA A 100 4.17 22.53 -22.72
N VAL A 101 5.28 21.94 -23.16
CA VAL A 101 6.05 20.98 -22.36
C VAL A 101 7.46 21.53 -22.20
N HIS A 102 7.85 21.72 -20.95
CA HIS A 102 9.18 22.19 -20.56
C HIS A 102 10.11 20.99 -20.39
N LEU A 103 11.31 21.06 -20.96
CA LEU A 103 12.31 19.98 -20.98
C LEU A 103 13.71 20.57 -20.81
N HIS A 104 14.66 19.75 -20.38
CA HIS A 104 16.06 20.17 -20.38
C HIS A 104 16.55 20.49 -21.81
N PRO A 105 17.36 21.55 -22.04
CA PRO A 105 17.80 21.95 -23.37
C PRO A 105 18.53 20.85 -24.15
N ALA A 106 19.31 20.01 -23.47
CA ALA A 106 20.02 18.90 -24.12
C ALA A 106 19.06 17.83 -24.64
N ASP A 107 17.96 17.56 -23.92
CA ASP A 107 16.99 16.55 -24.33
C ASP A 107 16.11 17.10 -25.46
N LEU A 108 15.77 18.40 -25.42
CA LEU A 108 15.09 19.07 -26.53
C LEU A 108 15.91 19.03 -27.82
N ALA A 109 17.24 19.12 -27.74
CA ALA A 109 18.13 19.04 -28.90
C ALA A 109 18.18 17.64 -29.53
N LEU A 110 17.87 16.59 -28.77
CA LEU A 110 17.83 15.21 -29.23
C LEU A 110 16.50 14.85 -29.88
N LEU A 111 15.44 15.63 -29.64
CA LEU A 111 14.12 15.41 -30.22
C LEU A 111 14.09 15.91 -31.68
N THR A 112 13.80 15.00 -32.60
CA THR A 112 13.56 15.34 -33.99
C THR A 112 12.17 15.95 -34.20
N ARG A 113 11.98 16.66 -35.33
CA ARG A 113 10.73 17.37 -35.62
C ARG A 113 9.52 16.42 -35.76
N ASP A 114 9.75 15.18 -36.14
CA ASP A 114 8.73 14.12 -36.29
C ASP A 114 8.40 13.41 -34.96
N GLU A 115 9.27 13.51 -33.95
CA GLU A 115 9.02 12.99 -32.60
C GLU A 115 8.18 13.95 -31.75
N ARG A 116 7.75 15.09 -32.32
CA ARG A 116 6.73 15.94 -31.73
C ARG A 116 5.41 15.19 -31.74
N ILE A 117 5.12 14.51 -30.64
CA ILE A 117 3.94 13.67 -30.45
C ILE A 117 2.65 14.40 -30.85
N ARG A 118 2.58 15.73 -30.66
CA ARG A 118 1.52 16.60 -31.18
C ARG A 118 2.06 17.92 -31.76
N PRO A 119 1.67 18.33 -32.99
CA PRO A 119 2.16 19.55 -33.61
C PRO A 119 1.68 20.85 -32.92
N GLU A 120 0.59 20.80 -32.16
CA GLU A 120 0.04 21.94 -31.41
C GLU A 120 0.80 22.23 -30.10
N VAL A 121 1.56 21.26 -29.59
CA VAL A 121 2.27 21.37 -28.31
C VAL A 121 3.63 22.04 -28.53
N VAL A 122 3.84 23.16 -27.85
CA VAL A 122 5.13 23.86 -27.88
C VAL A 122 6.10 23.21 -26.91
N LEU A 123 7.25 22.74 -27.40
CA LEU A 123 8.34 22.29 -26.54
C LEU A 123 9.23 23.47 -26.17
N VAL A 124 9.49 23.66 -24.88
CA VAL A 124 10.22 24.80 -24.32
C VAL A 124 11.45 24.29 -23.57
N ALA A 125 12.60 24.91 -23.83
CA ALA A 125 13.83 24.61 -23.10
C ALA A 125 13.81 25.25 -21.71
N ASP A 126 14.07 24.46 -20.68
CA ASP A 126 14.14 24.87 -19.28
C ASP A 126 15.37 24.24 -18.61
N ALA A 127 16.38 25.05 -18.33
CA ALA A 127 17.64 24.60 -17.72
C ALA A 127 17.53 24.31 -16.21
N SER A 128 16.38 24.58 -15.59
CA SER A 128 16.14 24.21 -14.19
C SER A 128 15.73 22.74 -14.02
N LEU A 129 15.36 22.06 -15.11
CA LEU A 129 14.98 20.65 -15.10
C LEU A 129 16.20 19.74 -15.26
N GLY A 130 16.16 18.56 -14.63
CA GLY A 130 17.14 17.51 -14.86
C GLY A 130 16.99 16.89 -16.25
N ARG A 131 17.99 16.11 -16.67
CA ARG A 131 17.85 15.29 -17.88
C ARG A 131 16.78 14.20 -17.68
N GLY A 132 15.96 13.98 -18.71
CA GLY A 132 14.85 13.04 -18.69
C GLY A 132 13.61 13.54 -17.95
N ASP A 133 13.64 14.77 -17.41
CA ASP A 133 12.51 15.40 -16.74
C ASP A 133 11.66 16.25 -17.69
N ALA A 134 10.38 16.35 -17.38
CA ALA A 134 9.44 17.17 -18.11
C ALA A 134 8.41 17.82 -17.18
N VAL A 135 7.91 19.00 -17.54
CA VAL A 135 6.78 19.65 -16.88
C VAL A 135 5.79 20.12 -17.93
N THR A 136 4.52 19.81 -17.73
CA THR A 136 3.46 20.19 -18.67
C THR A 136 2.78 21.45 -18.18
N GLN A 137 2.78 22.48 -19.02
CA GLN A 137 2.01 23.70 -18.81
C GLN A 137 0.63 23.51 -19.43
N LEU A 138 -0.40 23.57 -18.60
CA LEU A 138 -1.80 23.61 -19.02
C LEU A 138 -2.30 25.05 -19.11
N THR A 139 -3.51 25.21 -19.64
CA THR A 139 -4.20 26.52 -19.67
C THR A 139 -4.48 27.07 -18.27
N ASP A 140 -4.78 26.21 -17.29
CA ASP A 140 -5.20 26.55 -15.94
C ASP A 140 -4.20 26.14 -14.84
N GLY A 141 -3.03 25.60 -15.21
CA GLY A 141 -2.04 25.15 -14.23
C GLY A 141 -0.83 24.43 -14.81
N THR A 142 -0.14 23.66 -13.98
CA THR A 142 1.03 22.86 -14.36
C THR A 142 0.92 21.44 -13.82
N ILE A 143 1.30 20.45 -14.63
CA ILE A 143 1.46 19.06 -14.21
C ILE A 143 2.94 18.73 -14.09
N ASP A 144 3.32 18.22 -12.93
CA ASP A 144 4.67 17.71 -12.67
C ASP A 144 4.84 16.30 -13.29
N ALA A 145 5.54 16.27 -14.41
CA ALA A 145 5.91 15.05 -15.12
C ALA A 145 7.40 14.69 -14.93
N ARG A 146 8.06 15.23 -13.89
CA ARG A 146 9.41 14.78 -13.51
C ARG A 146 9.39 13.31 -13.15
N LEU A 147 10.46 12.58 -13.47
CA LEU A 147 10.49 11.13 -13.26
C LEU A 147 10.36 10.77 -11.78
N GLY A 148 11.06 11.49 -10.91
CA GLY A 148 10.94 11.33 -9.46
C GLY A 148 9.50 11.53 -8.98
N ALA A 149 8.87 12.62 -9.40
CA ALA A 149 7.48 12.90 -9.03
C ALA A 149 6.49 11.83 -9.55
N ALA A 150 6.74 11.27 -10.74
CA ALA A 150 5.93 10.18 -11.27
C ALA A 150 6.09 8.89 -10.43
N LEU A 151 7.31 8.54 -10.04
CA LEU A 151 7.60 7.39 -9.17
C LEU A 151 7.01 7.58 -7.77
N ASP A 152 7.09 8.79 -7.20
CA ASP A 152 6.50 9.12 -5.91
C ASP A 152 4.98 8.92 -5.92
N ARG A 153 4.29 9.32 -7.00
CA ARG A 153 2.84 9.07 -7.15
C ARG A 153 2.51 7.59 -7.17
N VAL A 154 3.29 6.80 -7.93
CA VAL A 154 3.11 5.34 -7.99
C VAL A 154 3.33 4.74 -6.60
N ARG A 155 4.40 5.16 -5.89
CA ARG A 155 4.68 4.73 -4.52
C ARG A 155 3.54 5.08 -3.56
N ALA A 156 2.95 6.27 -3.68
CA ALA A 156 1.82 6.69 -2.87
C ALA A 156 0.57 5.80 -3.09
N VAL A 157 0.25 5.44 -4.34
CA VAL A 157 -0.89 4.56 -4.64
C VAL A 157 -0.68 3.15 -4.09
N PHE A 158 0.52 2.58 -4.28
CA PHE A 158 0.83 1.24 -3.76
C PHE A 158 1.01 1.20 -2.24
N GLY A 159 1.46 2.30 -1.63
CA GLY A 159 1.54 2.46 -0.17
C GLY A 159 0.19 2.69 0.50
N ALA A 160 -0.74 3.39 -0.16
CA ALA A 160 -2.09 3.65 0.36
C ALA A 160 -3.08 2.50 0.12
N GLY A 161 -2.93 1.75 -0.98
CA GLY A 161 -3.85 0.68 -1.38
C GLY A 161 -3.80 -0.60 -0.54
N SER A 162 -2.91 -0.70 0.46
CA SER A 162 -2.77 -1.89 1.30
C SER A 162 -3.51 -1.84 2.65
N GLY A 163 -4.18 -0.72 2.95
CA GLY A 163 -4.90 -0.48 4.20
C GLY A 163 -6.42 -0.32 4.02
N ALA A 164 -7.05 -1.04 3.09
CA ALA A 164 -8.51 -1.14 3.07
C ALA A 164 -8.98 -2.15 4.14
N PRO A 165 -10.00 -1.83 4.95
CA PRO A 165 -10.55 -2.72 5.99
C PRO A 165 -11.23 -3.96 5.41
#